data_AF-A0A7S0H3B8-F1
#
_entry.id   AF-A0A7S0H3B8-F1
#
_cell.length_a   1.000
_cell.length_b   1.000
_cell.length_c   1.000
_cell.angle_alpha   90.00
_cell.angle_beta   90.00
_cell.angle_gamma   90.00
#
_symmetry.space_group_name_H-M   'P 1'
#
loop_
_entity.id
_entity.type
_entity.pdbx_description
1 polymer ?
#
loop_
_entity_poly.entity_id
_entity_poly.type
_entity_poly.pdbx_seq_one_letter_code
_entity_poly.pdbx_strand_id
1 'polypeptide(L)'
;MEPMAQRGIHRVLILGDGNFSFSLAFLRRYGSKHTSNDTNGHVHVTATSVDTEQELIRKYREFPAIRDKIKQFTNCELMYSVDATNIAQTLSRTASLSLGPSSSLGEGAGGCK
;
A
#
# COMPACT_ATOMS: atom_id res chain seq x y z
N MET A 1 29.25 0.48 25.94
CA MET A 1 28.72 0.43 24.56
C MET A 1 27.34 -0.17 24.67
N GLU A 2 26.29 0.65 24.55
CA GLU A 2 24.91 0.14 24.49
C GLU A 2 24.75 -0.69 23.21
N PRO A 3 24.11 -1.87 23.26
CA PRO A 3 23.86 -2.66 22.07
C PRO A 3 22.96 -1.86 21.12
N MET A 4 23.39 -1.71 19.86
CA MET A 4 22.52 -1.21 18.79
C MET A 4 21.35 -2.17 18.66
N ALA A 5 20.20 -1.81 19.25
CA ALA A 5 18.97 -2.55 19.09
C ALA A 5 18.72 -2.77 17.60
N GLN A 6 18.63 -4.03 17.19
CA GLN A 6 18.34 -4.41 15.82
C GLN A 6 16.95 -3.88 15.49
N ARG A 7 16.89 -2.73 14.82
CA ARG A 7 15.63 -2.04 14.52
C ARG A 7 14.88 -2.88 13.48
N GLY A 8 13.95 -3.69 13.97
CA GLY A 8 13.13 -4.56 13.13
C GLY A 8 12.28 -3.77 12.14
N ILE A 9 11.83 -4.45 11.09
CA ILE A 9 10.81 -3.93 10.19
C ILE A 9 9.48 -3.98 10.93
N HIS A 10 8.86 -2.83 11.13
CA HIS A 10 7.53 -2.74 11.74
C HIS A 10 6.48 -2.74 10.64
N ARG A 11 5.44 -3.56 10.76
CA ARG A 11 4.31 -3.57 9.82
C ARG A 11 3.09 -2.95 10.51
N VAL A 12 2.46 -1.99 9.85
CA VAL A 12 1.30 -1.26 10.37
C VAL A 12 0.15 -1.39 9.39
N LEU A 13 -1.00 -1.82 9.89
CA LEU A 13 -2.25 -1.87 9.14
C LEU A 13 -3.17 -0.77 9.66
N ILE A 14 -3.62 0.11 8.77
CA ILE A 14 -4.58 1.18 9.07
C ILE A 14 -5.92 0.82 8.44
N LEU A 15 -6.96 0.71 9.28
CA LEU A 15 -8.30 0.31 8.87
C LEU A 15 -9.24 1.50 8.78
N GLY A 16 -9.96 1.60 7.65
CA GLY A 16 -11.05 2.56 7.48
C GLY A 16 -10.60 4.02 7.40
N ASP A 17 -9.41 4.28 6.86
CA ASP A 17 -8.86 5.64 6.71
C ASP A 17 -9.42 6.32 5.45
N GLY A 18 -10.74 6.49 5.41
CA GLY A 18 -11.54 7.12 4.35
C GLY A 18 -10.75 7.72 3.17
N ASN A 19 -10.37 9.00 3.28
CA ASN A 19 -9.63 9.75 2.25
C ASN A 19 -8.09 9.66 2.37
N PHE A 20 -7.57 8.82 3.27
CA PHE A 20 -6.16 8.57 3.57
C PHE A 20 -5.38 9.72 4.21
N SER A 21 -6.07 10.74 4.73
CA SER A 21 -5.41 11.88 5.38
C SER A 21 -4.65 11.49 6.64
N PHE A 22 -5.16 10.54 7.43
CA PHE A 22 -4.45 10.02 8.61
C PHE A 22 -3.18 9.28 8.20
N SER A 23 -3.26 8.38 7.22
CA SER A 23 -2.12 7.62 6.71
C SER A 23 -1.03 8.52 6.15
N LEU A 24 -1.41 9.58 5.41
CA LEU A 24 -0.43 10.57 4.94
C LEU A 24 0.28 11.28 6.11
N ALA A 25 -0.45 11.66 7.16
CA ALA A 25 0.13 12.28 8.35
C ALA A 25 1.05 11.30 9.10
N PHE A 26 0.63 10.04 9.24
CA PHE A 26 1.40 8.96 9.85
C PHE A 26 2.71 8.73 9.10
N LEU A 27 2.68 8.59 7.77
CA LEU A 27 3.86 8.42 6.92
C LEU A 27 4.81 9.60 6.99
N ARG A 28 4.31 10.83 7.07
CA ARG A 28 5.17 12.01 7.23
C ARG A 28 5.93 12.02 8.55
N ARG A 29 5.36 11.42 9.60
CA ARG A 29 5.94 11.39 10.95
C ARG A 29 6.87 10.20 11.17
N TYR A 30 6.54 9.05 10.60
CA TYR A 30 7.16 7.76 10.90
C TYR A 30 7.65 6.99 9.67
N GLY A 31 7.18 7.36 8.47
CA GLY A 31 7.62 6.73 7.23
C GLY A 31 8.92 7.33 6.73
N SER A 32 9.78 6.48 6.19
CA SER A 32 10.97 6.94 5.47
C SER A 32 10.57 7.39 4.07
N LYS A 33 10.88 8.65 3.74
CA LYS A 33 10.89 9.08 2.34
C LYS A 33 12.06 8.39 1.61
N HIS A 34 12.07 8.45 0.29
CA HIS A 34 13.04 7.84 -0.67
C HIS A 34 14.56 7.98 -0.38
N THR A 35 14.99 8.48 0.77
CA THR A 35 16.39 8.61 1.18
C THR A 35 16.84 7.38 1.94
N SER A 36 17.78 6.63 1.35
CA SER A 36 18.42 5.41 1.85
C SER A 36 19.18 5.52 3.19
N ASN A 37 19.07 6.64 3.91
CA ASN A 37 19.90 6.97 5.07
C ASN A 37 19.10 7.11 6.37
N ASP A 38 17.81 6.77 6.37
CA ASP A 38 16.99 6.88 7.57
C ASP A 38 17.21 5.64 8.45
N THR A 39 17.78 5.86 9.63
CA THR A 39 18.10 4.84 10.63
C THR A 39 16.90 4.50 11.52
N ASN A 40 15.74 5.11 11.28
CA ASN A 40 14.48 4.69 11.89
C ASN A 40 14.01 3.38 11.25
N GLY A 41 13.73 2.37 12.08
CA GLY A 41 13.31 1.04 11.63
C GLY A 41 12.22 1.16 10.56
N HIS A 42 12.38 0.42 9.47
CA HIS A 42 11.49 0.54 8.32
C HIS A 42 10.06 0.20 8.71
N VAL A 43 9.18 1.20 8.77
CA VAL A 43 7.74 1.00 8.98
C VAL A 43 7.10 0.75 7.61
N HIS A 44 6.51 -0.42 7.39
CA HIS A 44 5.71 -0.70 6.20
C HIS A 44 4.23 -0.53 6.54
N VAL A 45 3.54 0.34 5.81
CA VAL A 45 2.15 0.71 6.08
C VAL A 45 1.25 0.12 4.99
N THR A 46 0.22 -0.60 5.41
CA THR A 46 -0.92 -0.93 4.55
C THR A 46 -2.09 -0.09 5.04
N ALA A 47 -2.49 0.91 4.26
CA ALA A 47 -3.63 1.74 4.58
C ALA A 47 -4.84 1.30 3.77
N THR A 48 -6.00 1.23 4.41
CA THR A 48 -7.20 0.69 3.80
C THR A 48 -8.39 1.63 3.91
N SER A 49 -9.29 1.57 2.93
CA SER A 49 -10.59 2.25 2.94
C SER A 49 -11.69 1.27 2.53
N VAL A 50 -12.89 1.49 3.08
CA VAL A 50 -14.11 0.71 2.72
C VAL A 50 -14.59 1.10 1.33
N ASP A 51 -14.39 2.36 0.93
CA ASP A 51 -14.81 2.87 -0.37
C ASP A 51 -13.88 2.36 -1.50
N THR A 52 -14.44 2.22 -2.70
CA THR A 52 -13.66 2.05 -3.94
C THR A 52 -12.87 3.33 -4.26
N GLU A 53 -11.81 3.22 -5.08
CA GLU A 53 -11.05 4.40 -5.51
C GLU A 53 -11.94 5.42 -6.25
N GLN A 54 -12.89 4.96 -7.07
CA GLN A 54 -13.82 5.83 -7.80
C GLN A 54 -14.78 6.56 -6.86
N GLU A 55 -15.26 5.91 -5.80
CA GLU A 55 -16.07 6.56 -4.78
C GLU A 55 -15.28 7.62 -4.01
N LEU A 56 -14.02 7.35 -3.68
CA LEU A 56 -13.15 8.32 -3.01
C LEU A 56 -12.91 9.57 -3.86
N ILE A 57 -12.69 9.42 -5.17
CA ILE A 57 -12.57 10.54 -6.12
C ILE A 57 -13.84 11.40 -6.14
N ARG A 58 -15.02 10.77 -6.01
CA ARG A 58 -16.32 11.46 -6.01
C ARG A 58 -16.63 12.13 -4.65
N LYS A 59 -16.33 11.44 -3.55
CA LYS A 59 -16.67 11.88 -2.18
C LYS A 59 -15.70 12.95 -1.66
N TYR A 60 -14.41 12.83 -1.96
CA TYR A 60 -13.36 13.66 -1.37
C TYR A 60 -12.54 14.36 -2.46
N ARG A 61 -12.73 15.67 -2.61
CA ARG A 61 -12.04 16.48 -3.64
C ARG A 61 -10.52 16.43 -3.49
N GLU A 62 -10.03 16.30 -2.27
CA GLU A 62 -8.62 16.26 -1.90
C GLU A 62 -7.97 14.88 -2.07
N PHE A 63 -8.75 13.81 -2.21
CA PHE A 63 -8.24 12.44 -2.27
C PHE A 63 -7.16 12.24 -3.35
N PRO A 64 -7.32 12.71 -4.61
CA PRO A 64 -6.28 12.55 -5.62
C PRO A 64 -4.93 13.13 -5.18
N ALA A 65 -4.94 14.33 -4.57
CA ALA A 65 -3.73 14.97 -4.09
C ALA A 65 -3.12 14.28 -2.86
N ILE A 66 -3.95 13.67 -2.00
CA ILE A 66 -3.47 12.85 -0.87
C ILE A 66 -2.83 11.56 -1.39
N ARG A 67 -3.52 10.84 -2.27
CA ARG A 67 -3.03 9.61 -2.91
C ARG A 67 -1.68 9.84 -3.58
N ASP A 68 -1.55 10.93 -4.34
CA ASP A 68 -0.30 11.25 -5.04
C ASP A 68 0.85 11.59 -4.09
N LYS A 69 0.56 12.18 -2.91
CA LYS A 69 1.56 12.38 -1.85
C LYS A 69 1.96 11.07 -1.17
N ILE A 70 1.01 10.14 -0.98
CA ILE A 70 1.30 8.82 -0.40
C ILE A 70 2.15 7.98 -1.34
N LYS A 71 1.93 8.06 -2.66
CA LYS A 71 2.76 7.38 -3.68
C LYS A 71 4.24 7.78 -3.68
N GLN A 72 4.60 8.88 -2.99
CA GLN A 72 6.00 9.29 -2.80
C GLN A 72 6.72 8.47 -1.71
N PHE A 73 6.01 7.64 -0.96
CA PHE A 73 6.55 6.73 0.04
C PHE A 73 6.63 5.32 -0.55
N THR A 74 7.82 4.71 -0.52
CA THR A 74 8.03 3.34 -1.04
C THR A 74 7.52 2.25 -0.10
N ASN A 75 7.24 2.61 1.14
CA ASN A 75 6.86 1.75 2.23
C ASN A 75 5.37 1.87 2.59
N CYS A 76 4.52 2.32 1.66
CA CYS A 76 3.08 2.36 1.85
C CYS A 76 2.33 1.69 0.69
N GLU A 77 1.37 0.84 1.03
CA GLU A 77 0.37 0.30 0.12
C GLU A 77 -1.01 0.89 0.46
N LEU A 78 -1.78 1.25 -0.57
CA LEU A 78 -3.17 1.67 -0.44
C LEU A 78 -4.08 0.55 -0.93
N MET A 79 -5.03 0.12 -0.11
CA MET A 79 -6.03 -0.86 -0.47
C MET A 79 -7.44 -0.25 -0.36
N TYR A 80 -8.26 -0.55 -1.35
CA TYR A 80 -9.65 -0.07 -1.45
C TYR A 80 -10.62 -1.23 -1.25
N SER A 81 -11.88 -0.91 -0.99
CA SER A 81 -12.95 -1.91 -0.83
C SER A 81 -12.67 -2.93 0.30
N VAL A 82 -12.02 -2.49 1.38
CA VAL A 82 -11.69 -3.35 2.53
C VAL A 82 -12.77 -3.20 3.60
N ASP A 83 -13.50 -4.28 3.86
CA ASP A 83 -14.45 -4.38 4.96
C ASP A 83 -13.72 -4.78 6.25
N ALA A 84 -13.56 -3.82 7.16
CA ALA A 84 -12.89 -4.03 8.44
C ALA A 84 -13.63 -5.05 9.34
N THR A 85 -14.93 -5.30 9.11
CA THR A 85 -15.69 -6.31 9.87
C THR A 85 -15.40 -7.74 9.40
N ASN A 86 -14.85 -7.89 8.19
CA ASN A 86 -14.50 -9.18 7.60
C ASN A 86 -13.11 -9.12 6.92
N ILE A 87 -12.14 -8.66 7.69
CA ILE A 87 -10.82 -8.29 7.19
C ILE A 87 -10.05 -9.46 6.56
N ALA A 88 -10.16 -10.66 7.12
CA ALA A 88 -9.44 -11.83 6.63
C ALA A 88 -9.86 -12.18 5.20
N GLN A 89 -11.16 -12.11 4.92
CA GLN A 89 -11.68 -12.40 3.59
C GLN A 89 -11.37 -11.29 2.59
N THR A 90 -11.50 -10.02 3.00
CA THR A 90 -11.30 -8.89 2.08
C THR A 90 -9.84 -8.66 1.74
N LEU A 91 -8.92 -8.76 2.70
CA LEU A 91 -7.49 -8.57 2.41
C LEU A 91 -6.93 -9.65 1.48
N SER A 92 -7.29 -10.93 1.69
CA SER A 92 -6.86 -12.01 0.81
C SER A 92 -7.36 -11.81 -0.63
N ARG A 93 -8.61 -11.35 -0.79
CA ARG A 93 -9.18 -11.07 -2.12
C ARG A 93 -8.48 -9.89 -2.80
N THR A 94 -8.30 -8.77 -2.09
CA THR A 94 -7.67 -7.59 -2.67
C THR A 94 -6.18 -7.83 -3.00
N ALA A 95 -5.45 -8.58 -2.18
CA ALA A 95 -4.08 -8.99 -2.48
C ALA A 95 -3.99 -9.90 -3.73
N SER A 96 -4.98 -10.76 -3.97
CA SER A 96 -5.03 -11.58 -5.19
C SER A 96 -5.39 -10.79 -6.45
N LEU A 97 -6.04 -9.63 -6.32
CA LEU A 97 -6.40 -8.77 -7.46
C LEU A 97 -5.27 -7.81 -7.88
N SER A 98 -4.33 -7.49 -6.98
CA SER A 98 -3.16 -6.65 -7.30
C SER A 98 -2.05 -7.42 -8.02
N LEU A 99 -2.03 -8.76 -7.91
CA LEU A 99 -1.22 -9.66 -8.72
C LEU A 99 -1.99 -9.99 -10.01
N GLY A 100 -1.82 -9.16 -11.05
CA GLY A 100 -2.41 -9.44 -12.37
C GLY A 100 -1.98 -10.82 -12.91
N PRO A 101 -2.75 -11.42 -13.85
CA PRO A 101 -2.38 -12.70 -14.43
C PRO A 101 -1.02 -12.58 -15.12
N SER A 102 -0.04 -13.36 -14.67
CA SER A 102 1.21 -13.57 -15.38
C SER A 102 0.89 -14.03 -16.79
N SER A 103 1.08 -13.16 -17.79
CA SER A 103 0.99 -13.54 -19.19
C SER A 103 2.01 -14.64 -19.45
N SER A 104 1.54 -15.87 -19.61
CA SER A 104 2.33 -16.99 -20.10
C SER A 104 2.86 -16.65 -21.48
N LEU A 105 4.18 -16.51 -21.59
CA LEU A 105 4.91 -16.52 -22.85
C LEU A 105 4.49 -17.76 -23.65
N GLY A 106 3.92 -17.55 -24.83
CA GLY A 106 3.59 -18.62 -25.76
C GLY A 106 4.87 -19.32 -26.23
N GLU A 107 4.96 -20.63 -25.96
CA GLU A 107 5.91 -21.51 -26.61
C GLU A 107 5.67 -21.53 -28.12
N GLY A 108 6.76 -21.38 -28.87
CA GLY A 108 6.73 -21.35 -30.33
C GLY A 108 6.37 -22.71 -30.92
N ALA A 109 5.43 -22.70 -31.86
CA ALA A 109 5.34 -23.71 -32.89
C ALA A 109 5.98 -23.14 -34.16
N GLY A 110 7.24 -23.50 -34.41
CA GLY A 110 7.89 -23.29 -35.69
C GLY A 110 7.25 -24.16 -36.76
N GLY A 111 6.84 -23.53 -37.87
CA GLY A 111 6.32 -24.22 -39.04
C GLY A 111 6.20 -23.26 -40.22
N CYS A 112 7.19 -23.28 -41.11
CA CYS A 112 7.25 -22.76 -42.49
C CYS A 112 8.74 -22.86 -42.89
N LYS A 113 9.21 -23.54 -43.93
CA LYS A 113 8.65 -24.22 -45.10
C LYS A 113 9.59 -25.36 -45.46
#